data_AF-G3G7W7-F1
#
_entry.id   AF-G3G7W7-F1
#
_cell.length_a   1.000
_cell.length_b   1.000
_cell.length_c   1.000
_cell.angle_alpha   90.00
_cell.angle_beta   90.00
_cell.angle_gamma   90.00
#
_symmetry.space_group_name_H-M   'P 1'
#
loop_
_entity.id
_entity.type
_entity.pdbx_description
1 polymer ?
#
loop_
_entity_poly.entity_id
_entity_poly.type
_entity_poly.pdbx_seq_one_letter_code
_entity_poly.pdbx_strand_id
1 'polypeptide(L)'
;FFAGYPITPATSLAESLNDYLPVLRKREDGKHTYAVVQAEDELAALGMSIGAGWGGLRSMTSTSGPGLSLMTEFAGLAYYAEIPVVIWDVQRIGPSTGLPTGCK
;
A
#
# COMPACT_ATOMS: atom_id res chain seq x y z
N PHE A 1 1.25 9.06 3.07
CA PHE A 1 2.35 8.10 3.20
C PHE A 1 1.95 6.84 2.45
N PHE A 2 2.82 6.30 1.60
CA PHE A 2 2.58 5.03 0.92
C PHE A 2 3.74 4.10 1.23
N ALA A 3 3.44 2.91 1.74
CA ALA A 3 4.39 1.82 1.86
C ALA A 3 3.81 0.58 1.20
N GLY A 4 4.58 -0.07 0.34
CA GLY A 4 4.12 -1.23 -0.42
C GLY A 4 5.27 -2.08 -0.88
N TYR A 5 5.00 -3.37 -1.02
CA TYR A 5 5.88 -4.32 -1.70
C TYR A 5 5.40 -4.47 -3.16
N PRO A 6 6.31 -4.46 -4.16
CA PRO A 6 5.91 -4.60 -5.55
C PRO A 6 5.43 -6.03 -5.84
N ILE A 7 4.11 -6.22 -5.91
CA ILE A 7 3.46 -7.46 -6.36
C ILE A 7 2.60 -7.19 -7.60
N THR A 8 2.73 -8.00 -8.66
CA THR A 8 1.89 -7.89 -9.87
C THR A 8 0.48 -8.40 -9.53
N PRO A 9 -0.61 -7.61 -9.70
CA PRO A 9 -0.80 -6.38 -10.51
C PRO A 9 -0.81 -5.03 -9.73
N ALA A 10 -0.56 -5.04 -8.42
CA ALA A 10 -0.55 -3.86 -7.56
C ALA A 10 0.62 -2.88 -7.86
N THR A 11 1.65 -3.31 -8.60
CA THR A 11 2.75 -2.45 -9.07
C THR A 11 2.25 -1.26 -9.92
N SER A 12 1.19 -1.44 -10.69
CA SER A 12 0.57 -0.35 -11.49
C SER A 12 0.07 0.81 -10.62
N LEU A 13 -0.33 0.52 -9.38
CA LEU A 13 -0.78 1.52 -8.41
C LEU A 13 0.42 2.30 -7.85
N ALA A 14 1.53 1.63 -7.53
CA ALA A 14 2.76 2.28 -7.07
C ALA A 14 3.38 3.18 -8.16
N GLU A 15 3.38 2.72 -9.43
CA GLU A 15 3.81 3.51 -10.59
C GLU A 15 2.91 4.72 -10.81
N SER A 16 1.59 4.51 -10.84
CA SER A 16 0.63 5.61 -10.95
C SER A 16 0.80 6.63 -9.82
N LEU A 17 1.05 6.17 -8.59
CA LEU A 17 1.32 7.07 -7.47
C LEU A 17 2.59 7.89 -7.70
N ASN A 18 3.68 7.30 -8.19
CA ASN A 18 4.89 8.05 -8.50
C ASN A 18 4.66 9.13 -9.56
N ASP A 19 3.76 8.91 -10.52
CA ASP A 19 3.41 9.89 -11.55
C ASP A 19 2.45 10.98 -11.06
N TYR A 20 1.43 10.62 -10.27
CA TYR A 20 0.39 11.56 -9.82
C TYR A 20 0.78 12.35 -8.56
N LEU A 21 1.58 11.79 -7.66
CA LEU A 21 2.03 12.48 -6.43
C LEU A 21 2.79 13.80 -6.68
N PRO A 22 3.71 13.92 -7.66
CA PRO A 22 4.37 15.19 -7.96
C PRO A 22 3.44 16.22 -8.60
N VAL A 23 2.27 15.82 -9.13
CA VAL A 23 1.27 16.74 -9.70
C VAL A 23 0.27 17.19 -8.63
N LEU A 24 -0.24 16.26 -7.82
CA LEU A 24 -1.33 16.51 -6.86
C LEU A 24 -0.86 16.99 -5.48
N ARG A 25 0.40 16.72 -5.11
CA ARG A 25 0.95 17.03 -3.77
C ARG A 25 2.16 17.95 -3.80
N LYS A 26 2.19 18.88 -4.76
CA LYS A 26 3.09 20.04 -4.72
C LYS A 26 2.56 21.08 -3.74
N ARG A 27 3.36 21.40 -2.72
CA ARG A 27 3.17 22.59 -1.90
C ARG A 27 3.84 23.77 -2.62
N GLU A 28 3.29 24.99 -2.51
CA GLU A 28 3.91 26.19 -3.08
C GLU A 28 5.37 26.39 -2.63
N ASP A 29 5.75 25.85 -1.46
CA ASP A 29 7.10 25.87 -0.88
C ASP A 29 8.11 24.90 -1.52
N GLY A 30 7.75 24.15 -2.55
CA GLY A 30 8.64 23.20 -3.24
C GLY A 30 8.99 21.92 -2.45
N LYS A 31 8.46 21.74 -1.24
CA LYS A 31 8.64 20.52 -0.44
C LYS A 31 7.59 19.47 -0.80
N HIS A 32 8.05 18.25 -1.07
CA HIS A 32 7.18 17.10 -1.28
C HIS A 32 6.47 16.73 0.03
N THR A 33 5.14 16.63 0.00
CA THR A 33 4.31 16.25 1.16
C THR A 33 3.98 14.76 1.18
N TYR A 34 4.69 13.97 0.38
CA TYR A 34 4.50 12.53 0.25
C TYR A 34 5.81 11.79 0.50
N ALA A 35 5.69 10.61 1.08
CA ALA A 35 6.76 9.64 1.21
C ALA A 35 6.24 8.32 0.65
N VAL A 36 7.01 7.75 -0.26
CA VAL A 36 6.80 6.45 -0.91
C VAL A 36 7.97 5.59 -0.45
N VAL A 37 7.67 4.53 0.29
CA VAL A 37 8.68 3.61 0.82
C VAL A 37 8.43 2.24 0.21
N GLN A 38 9.45 1.69 -0.43
CA GLN A 38 9.44 0.29 -0.82
C GLN A 38 9.81 -0.53 0.42
N ALA A 39 8.87 -1.35 0.89
CA ALA A 39 9.12 -2.27 1.99
C ALA A 39 9.74 -3.57 1.47
N GLU A 40 10.36 -4.33 2.36
CA GLU A 40 10.93 -5.66 2.07
C GLU A 40 9.87 -6.75 1.91
N ASP A 41 8.73 -6.58 2.58
CA ASP A 41 7.63 -7.56 2.64
C ASP A 41 6.29 -6.84 2.85
N GLU A 42 5.19 -7.51 2.51
CA GLU A 42 3.83 -7.01 2.73
C GLU A 42 3.55 -6.71 4.22
N LEU A 43 4.12 -7.52 5.11
CA LEU A 43 3.97 -7.34 6.55
C LEU A 43 4.67 -6.06 7.04
N ALA A 44 5.89 -5.80 6.55
CA ALA A 44 6.62 -4.58 6.82
C ALA A 44 5.92 -3.34 6.24
N ALA A 45 5.35 -3.45 5.03
CA ALA A 45 4.60 -2.38 4.39
C ALA A 45 3.39 -1.94 5.22
N LEU A 46 2.63 -2.89 5.78
CA LEU A 46 1.48 -2.59 6.62
C LEU A 46 1.91 -2.03 7.99
N GLY A 47 2.98 -2.58 8.59
CA GLY A 47 3.54 -2.04 9.83
C GLY A 47 3.98 -0.58 9.71
N MET A 48 4.68 -0.21 8.63
CA MET A 48 5.05 1.18 8.35
C MET A 48 3.82 2.06 8.12
N SER A 49 2.80 1.54 7.45
CA SER A 49 1.55 2.28 7.18
C SER A 49 0.75 2.54 8.47
N ILE A 50 0.70 1.58 9.39
CA ILE A 50 0.08 1.74 10.71
C ILE A 50 0.87 2.77 11.53
N GLY A 51 2.20 2.69 11.57
CA GLY A 51 3.03 3.67 12.26
C GLY A 51 2.83 5.09 11.71
N ALA A 52 2.74 5.25 10.39
CA ALA A 52 2.42 6.52 9.77
C ALA A 52 1.00 7.02 10.09
N GLY A 53 0.02 6.11 10.15
CA GLY A 53 -1.37 6.41 10.57
C GLY A 53 -1.43 6.92 12.01
N TRP A 54 -0.66 6.29 12.90
CA TRP A 54 -0.52 6.74 14.29
C TRP A 54 0.14 8.12 14.39
N GLY A 55 1.12 8.40 13.53
CA GLY A 55 1.74 9.73 13.40
C GLY A 55 0.83 10.82 12.82
N GLY A 56 -0.46 10.52 12.56
CA GLY A 56 -1.43 11.48 12.03
C GLY A 56 -1.33 11.70 10.51
N LEU A 57 -0.49 10.94 9.80
CA LEU A 57 -0.42 10.99 8.35
C LEU A 57 -1.47 10.04 7.75
N ARG A 58 -2.12 10.47 6.68
CA ARG A 58 -2.96 9.56 5.88
C ARG A 58 -2.05 8.52 5.21
N SER A 59 -2.13 7.28 5.66
CA SER A 59 -1.35 6.15 5.17
C SER A 59 -2.19 5.22 4.30
N MET A 60 -1.54 4.66 3.29
CA MET A 60 -2.15 3.67 2.41
C MET A 60 -1.11 2.65 1.93
N THR A 61 -1.53 1.40 1.76
CA THR A 61 -0.71 0.32 1.21
C THR A 61 -1.44 -0.37 0.06
N SER A 62 -0.71 -1.05 -0.82
CA SER A 62 -1.27 -1.86 -1.90
C SER A 62 -0.79 -3.29 -1.80
N THR A 63 -1.71 -4.25 -1.89
CA THR A 63 -1.42 -5.68 -1.84
C THR A 63 -2.31 -6.44 -2.84
N SER A 64 -2.09 -7.74 -2.97
CA SER A 64 -2.95 -8.65 -3.72
C SER A 64 -3.20 -9.92 -2.92
N GLY A 65 -4.24 -10.68 -3.29
CA GLY A 65 -4.76 -11.88 -2.61
C GLY A 65 -3.80 -12.61 -1.62
N PRO A 66 -2.62 -13.11 -2.06
CA PRO A 66 -1.69 -13.80 -1.16
C PRO A 66 -1.15 -12.92 -0.02
N GLY A 67 -0.83 -11.66 -0.30
CA GLY A 67 -0.31 -10.70 0.69
C GLY A 67 -1.37 -10.20 1.67
N LEU A 68 -2.66 -10.25 1.32
CA LEU A 68 -3.75 -9.90 2.24
C LEU A 68 -3.84 -10.88 3.41
N SER A 69 -3.59 -12.17 3.17
CA SER A 69 -3.58 -13.20 4.22
C SER A 69 -2.52 -12.91 5.28
N LEU A 70 -1.32 -12.46 4.89
CA LEU A 70 -0.25 -12.08 5.82
C LEU A 70 -0.58 -10.75 6.54
N MET A 71 -1.20 -9.82 5.84
CA MET A 71 -1.60 -8.52 6.39
C MET A 71 -2.78 -8.59 7.38
N THR A 72 -3.51 -9.71 7.45
CA THR A 72 -4.73 -9.82 8.26
C THR A 72 -4.46 -9.65 9.76
N GLU A 73 -3.33 -10.14 10.27
CA GLU A 73 -2.94 -9.98 11.67
C GLU A 73 -2.73 -8.50 12.04
N PHE A 74 -2.01 -7.76 11.20
CA PHE A 74 -1.76 -6.34 11.39
C PHE A 74 -3.00 -5.47 11.13
N ALA A 75 -3.89 -5.89 10.24
CA ALA A 75 -5.19 -5.23 10.04
C ALA A 75 -6.05 -5.34 11.31
N GLY A 76 -6.03 -6.49 11.99
CA GLY A 76 -6.67 -6.65 13.30
C GLY A 76 -6.09 -5.74 14.37
N LEU A 77 -4.76 -5.55 14.38
CA LEU A 77 -4.09 -4.60 15.27
C LEU A 77 -4.50 -3.15 14.97
N ALA A 78 -4.54 -2.77 13.70
CA ALA A 78 -4.96 -1.44 13.26
C ALA A 78 -6.41 -1.14 13.67
N TYR A 79 -7.29 -2.14 13.57
CA TYR A 79 -8.68 -2.05 14.03
C TYR A 79 -8.76 -1.86 15.55
N TYR A 80 -8.03 -2.66 16.33
CA TYR A 80 -8.01 -2.55 17.79
C TYR A 80 -7.48 -1.20 18.28
N ALA A 81 -6.47 -0.67 17.59
CA ALA A 81 -5.84 0.61 17.92
C ALA A 81 -6.56 1.83 17.29
N GLU A 82 -7.67 1.63 16.57
CA GLU A 82 -8.42 2.67 15.85
C GLU A 82 -7.55 3.53 14.91
N ILE A 83 -6.52 2.92 14.33
CA ILE A 83 -5.56 3.64 13.48
C ILE A 83 -6.11 3.73 12.05
N PRO A 84 -6.24 4.92 11.47
CA PRO A 84 -6.76 5.08 10.12
C PRO A 84 -5.72 4.63 9.09
N VAL A 85 -5.96 3.50 8.44
CA VAL A 85 -5.12 2.94 7.35
C VAL A 85 -6.02 2.49 6.20
N VAL A 86 -5.60 2.80 4.96
CA VAL A 86 -6.27 2.31 3.75
C VAL A 86 -5.47 1.17 3.13
N ILE A 87 -6.09 0.01 2.95
CA ILE A 87 -5.49 -1.14 2.26
C ILE A 87 -6.16 -1.27 0.89
N TRP A 88 -5.37 -1.11 -0.17
CA TRP A 88 -5.80 -1.39 -1.54
C TRP A 88 -5.54 -2.86 -1.86
N ASP A 89 -6.61 -3.65 -1.88
CA ASP A 89 -6.59 -5.03 -2.35
C ASP A 89 -6.86 -5.05 -3.86
N VAL A 90 -5.81 -5.21 -4.65
CA VAL A 90 -5.95 -5.41 -6.10
C VAL A 90 -6.13 -6.91 -6.34
N GLN A 91 -7.38 -7.33 -6.27
CA GLN A 91 -7.76 -8.73 -6.45
C GLN A 91 -7.48 -9.19 -7.89
N ARG A 92 -6.83 -10.34 -8.02
CA ARG A 92 -6.66 -11.08 -9.29
C ARG A 92 -7.47 -12.38 -9.24
N ILE A 93 -7.90 -12.88 -10.40
CA ILE A 93 -8.63 -14.15 -10.49
C ILE A 93 -7.67 -15.31 -10.17
N GLY A 94 -7.93 -15.97 -9.03
CA GLY A 94 -7.37 -17.28 -8.69
C GLY A 94 -7.05 -17.43 -7.19
N PRO A 95 -7.32 -18.58 -6.57
CA PRO A 95 -6.70 -18.91 -5.29
C PRO A 95 -5.19 -19.18 -5.54
N SER A 96 -4.33 -18.76 -4.60
CA SER A 96 -2.87 -18.97 -4.66
C SER A 96 -2.13 -18.10 -5.72
N THR A 97 -1.23 -18.61 -6.54
CA THR A 97 -0.42 -17.78 -7.46
C THR A 97 -1.18 -17.19 -8.65
N GLY A 98 -2.37 -17.70 -8.99
CA GLY A 98 -3.09 -17.30 -10.21
C GLY A 98 -2.24 -17.38 -11.49
N LEU A 99 -2.69 -16.73 -12.56
CA LEU A 99 -1.86 -16.40 -13.73
C LEU A 99 -1.38 -14.93 -13.61
N PRO A 100 -0.07 -14.63 -13.69
CA PRO A 100 0.43 -13.24 -13.69
C PRO A 100 0.01 -12.43 -14.92
N THR A 101 -0.41 -13.11 -16.00
CA THR A 101 -0.80 -12.51 -17.29
C THR A 101 -1.99 -13.26 -17.91
N GLY A 102 -3.19 -13.06 -17.37
CA GLY A 102 -4.42 -13.52 -18.01
C GLY A 102 -4.87 -12.58 -19.15
N CYS A 103 -4.23 -12.64 -20.31
CA CYS A 103 -4.87 -12.25 -21.57
C CYS A 103 -5.46 -13.53 -22.20
N LYS A 104 -6.74 -13.77 -21.93
CA LYS A 104 -7.72 -14.40 -22.83
C LYS A 104 -9.12 -14.28 -22.24
#